data_AF-A0A3D2X291-F1
#
_entry.id   AF-A0A3D2X291-F1
#
_cell.length_a   1.000
_cell.length_b   1.000
_cell.length_c   1.000
_cell.angle_alpha   90.00
_cell.angle_beta   90.00
_cell.angle_gamma   90.00
#
_symmetry.space_group_name_H-M   'P 1'
#
loop_
_entity.id
_entity.type
_entity.pdbx_description
1 polymer ?
#
loop_
_entity_poly.entity_id
_entity_poly.type
_entity_poly.pdbx_seq_one_letter_code
_entity_poly.pdbx_strand_id
1 'polypeptide(L)'
;MNLYKTATGNIPRLFVKYPNGNSEGKIEIYRNENIDSPLVSIIIPTIDATRGGYLPALLEQINRQTFRNYEIILIIGDSRQGRAINCGAAVASGKYMLIFDDDTRLGSNDLLEKMVF
;
A
#
# COMPACT_ATOMS: atom_id res chain seq x y z
N MET A 1 -10.10 13.21 1.60
CA MET A 1 -9.60 12.00 0.92
C MET A 1 -10.80 11.08 0.73
N ASN A 2 -11.19 10.74 -0.51
CA ASN A 2 -12.32 9.82 -0.77
C ASN A 2 -11.85 8.35 -0.76
N LEU A 3 -10.83 8.07 0.04
CA LEU A 3 -10.36 6.71 0.31
C LEU A 3 -10.80 6.38 1.72
N TYR A 4 -11.55 5.31 1.88
CA TYR A 4 -11.97 4.80 3.18
C TYR A 4 -11.24 3.50 3.45
N LYS A 5 -10.96 3.29 4.73
CA LYS A 5 -10.33 2.07 5.23
C LYS A 5 -11.35 0.93 5.10
N THR A 6 -11.07 -0.01 4.22
CA THR A 6 -11.95 -1.17 3.92
C THR A 6 -11.60 -2.39 4.76
N ALA A 7 -10.35 -2.53 5.16
CA ALA A 7 -9.91 -3.63 6.01
C ALA A 7 -8.78 -3.21 6.97
N THR A 8 -8.76 -3.86 8.13
CA THR A 8 -7.66 -3.80 9.10
C THR A 8 -7.43 -5.19 9.65
N GLY A 9 -6.18 -5.58 9.86
CA GLY A 9 -5.87 -6.89 10.43
C GLY A 9 -4.40 -7.10 10.72
N ASN A 10 -4.11 -8.26 11.32
CA ASN A 10 -2.74 -8.75 11.44
C ASN A 10 -2.21 -9.15 10.07
N ILE A 11 -0.91 -8.96 9.85
CA ILE A 11 -0.24 -9.38 8.61
C ILE A 11 -0.37 -10.90 8.38
N PRO A 12 -1.02 -11.37 7.29
CA PRO A 12 -1.03 -12.78 6.93
C PRO A 12 0.34 -13.20 6.39
N ARG A 13 0.89 -14.30 6.89
CA ARG A 13 2.28 -14.75 6.59
C ARG A 13 2.34 -16.01 5.73
N LEU A 14 1.42 -16.13 4.79
CA LEU A 14 1.18 -17.36 4.00
C LEU A 14 2.44 -17.86 3.25
N PHE A 15 3.37 -16.96 2.91
CA PHE A 15 4.57 -17.28 2.11
C PHE A 15 5.90 -17.01 2.84
N VAL A 16 5.88 -16.78 4.15
CA VAL A 16 7.10 -16.46 4.92
C VAL A 16 7.79 -17.76 5.36
N LYS A 17 8.84 -18.16 4.64
CA LYS A 17 9.64 -19.37 4.93
C LYS A 17 10.13 -19.46 6.39
N TYR A 18 10.43 -18.32 7.01
CA TYR A 18 10.84 -18.22 8.43
C TYR A 18 9.86 -17.33 9.22
N PRO A 19 8.73 -17.87 9.69
CA PRO A 19 7.67 -17.09 10.33
C PRO A 19 8.06 -16.56 11.72
N ASN A 20 9.15 -17.07 12.31
CA ASN A 20 9.59 -16.85 13.70
C ASN A 20 10.18 -15.46 14.01
N GLY A 21 9.60 -14.39 13.48
CA GLY A 21 9.81 -13.09 14.12
C GLY A 21 8.47 -12.52 14.54
N ASN A 22 8.43 -12.07 15.79
CA ASN A 22 7.31 -11.33 16.36
C ASN A 22 7.19 -9.99 15.62
N SER A 23 6.55 -10.00 14.45
CA SER A 23 6.10 -8.76 13.83
C SER A 23 4.73 -8.46 14.40
N GLU A 24 4.61 -7.32 15.07
CA GLU A 24 3.31 -6.74 15.48
C GLU A 24 2.67 -5.94 14.35
N GLY A 25 3.21 -6.07 13.14
CA GLY A 25 2.79 -5.26 12.02
C GLY A 25 1.35 -5.52 11.61
N LYS A 26 0.72 -4.47 11.08
CA LYS A 26 -0.69 -4.41 10.74
C LYS A 26 -0.83 -4.06 9.26
N ILE A 27 -1.92 -4.53 8.66
CA ILE A 27 -2.31 -4.15 7.31
C ILE A 27 -3.52 -3.24 7.36
N GLU A 28 -3.48 -2.18 6.56
CA GLU A 28 -4.61 -1.30 6.28
C GLU A 28 -4.84 -1.25 4.78
N ILE A 29 -6.09 -1.47 4.34
CA ILE A 29 -6.45 -1.42 2.92
C ILE A 29 -7.41 -0.26 2.69
N TYR A 30 -7.13 0.57 1.70
CA TYR A 30 -7.93 1.74 1.33
C TYR A 30 -8.39 1.65 -0.13
N ARG A 31 -9.65 1.99 -0.37
CA ARG A 31 -10.29 1.99 -1.71
C ARG A 31 -11.19 3.22 -1.89
N ASN A 32 -11.49 3.59 -3.15
CA ASN A 32 -12.49 4.61 -3.48
C ASN A 32 -13.91 4.00 -3.59
N GLU A 33 -14.97 4.82 -3.38
CA GLU A 33 -16.37 4.42 -3.03
C GLU A 33 -17.04 3.46 -4.00
N ASN A 34 -16.47 3.32 -5.20
CA ASN A 34 -17.04 2.57 -6.30
C ASN A 34 -16.02 1.60 -6.93
N ILE A 35 -15.05 1.11 -6.13
CA ILE A 35 -14.03 0.17 -6.59
C ILE A 35 -14.08 -1.10 -5.77
N ASP A 36 -14.84 -2.07 -6.27
CA ASP A 36 -14.86 -3.43 -5.71
C ASP A 36 -13.67 -4.27 -6.21
N SER A 37 -13.25 -4.02 -7.45
CA SER A 37 -12.14 -4.71 -8.13
C SER A 37 -11.12 -3.68 -8.67
N PRO A 38 -10.11 -3.30 -7.87
CA PRO A 38 -9.09 -2.35 -8.31
C PRO A 38 -8.28 -2.93 -9.47
N LEU A 39 -7.81 -2.09 -10.39
CA LEU A 39 -6.87 -2.53 -11.43
C LEU A 39 -5.44 -2.60 -10.89
N VAL A 40 -5.09 -1.69 -9.99
CA VAL A 40 -3.75 -1.56 -9.39
C VAL A 40 -3.82 -1.71 -7.88
N SER A 41 -2.95 -2.53 -7.29
CA SER A 41 -2.69 -2.55 -5.85
C SER A 41 -1.37 -1.83 -5.58
N ILE A 42 -1.44 -0.72 -4.85
CA ILE A 42 -0.27 0.05 -4.41
C ILE A 42 0.11 -0.44 -3.01
N ILE A 43 1.27 -1.07 -2.88
CA ILE A 43 1.80 -1.59 -1.62
C ILE A 43 2.80 -0.59 -1.05
N ILE A 44 2.58 -0.18 0.20
CA ILE A 44 3.44 0.76 0.91
C ILE A 44 3.85 0.14 2.25
N PRO A 45 5.10 -0.34 2.40
CA PRO A 45 5.62 -0.71 3.70
C PRO A 45 6.08 0.55 4.46
N THR A 46 5.79 0.59 5.76
CA THR A 46 6.27 1.65 6.67
C THR A 46 6.53 1.06 8.06
N ILE A 47 7.51 1.61 8.78
CA ILE A 47 7.78 1.18 10.16
C ILE A 47 6.81 1.84 11.14
N ASP A 48 6.60 3.15 11.06
CA ASP A 48 5.87 3.93 12.06
C ASP A 48 4.73 4.80 11.49
N ALA A 49 4.55 4.79 10.16
CA ALA A 49 3.57 5.60 9.41
C ALA A 49 3.66 7.13 9.60
N THR A 50 4.58 7.63 10.43
CA THR A 50 4.61 9.02 10.91
C THR A 50 5.96 9.69 10.72
N ARG A 51 7.01 8.94 10.36
CA ARG A 51 8.37 9.45 10.12
C ARG A 51 8.35 10.66 9.17
N GLY A 52 8.64 11.84 9.71
CA GLY A 52 8.82 13.08 8.94
C GLY A 52 7.61 13.55 8.11
N GLY A 53 6.42 12.99 8.33
CA GLY A 53 5.24 13.30 7.51
C GLY A 53 5.30 12.78 6.07
N TYR A 54 6.24 11.88 5.75
CA TYR A 54 6.45 11.38 4.40
C TYR A 54 5.26 10.56 3.88
N LEU A 55 4.79 9.60 4.67
CA LEU A 55 3.62 8.79 4.29
C LEU A 55 2.38 9.68 4.05
N PRO A 56 2.00 10.60 4.96
CA PRO A 56 0.92 11.55 4.67
C PRO A 56 1.10 12.33 3.36
N ALA A 57 2.32 12.78 3.06
CA ALA A 57 2.61 13.49 1.81
C ALA A 57 2.44 12.59 0.58
N LEU A 58 2.94 11.35 0.63
CA LEU A 58 2.78 10.36 -0.43
C LEU A 58 1.29 10.01 -0.64
N LEU A 59 0.54 9.77 0.43
CA LEU A 59 -0.90 9.48 0.35
C LEU A 59 -1.69 10.63 -0.28
N GLU A 60 -1.34 11.88 0.04
CA GLU A 60 -1.94 13.05 -0.59
C GLU A 60 -1.56 13.15 -2.08
N GLN A 61 -0.32 12.83 -2.46
CA GLN A 61 0.11 12.79 -3.86
C GLN A 61 -0.59 11.68 -4.65
N ILE A 62 -0.78 10.49 -4.05
CA ILE A 62 -1.57 9.39 -4.64
C ILE A 62 -3.03 9.82 -4.80
N ASN A 63 -3.58 10.54 -3.82
CA ASN A 63 -4.94 11.06 -3.90
C ASN A 63 -5.11 12.16 -4.96
N ARG A 64 -4.04 12.79 -5.44
CA ARG A 64 -4.06 13.76 -6.55
C ARG A 64 -3.92 13.12 -7.93
N GLN A 65 -3.73 11.80 -8.01
CA GLN A 65 -3.55 11.12 -9.28
C GLN A 65 -4.84 11.13 -10.12
N THR A 66 -4.69 11.32 -11.43
CA THR A 66 -5.77 11.27 -12.43
C THR A 66 -6.36 9.87 -12.54
N PHE A 67 -5.50 8.85 -12.53
CA PHE A 67 -5.91 7.46 -12.48
C PHE A 67 -6.48 7.12 -11.09
N ARG A 68 -7.74 6.66 -11.03
CA ARG A 68 -8.45 6.39 -9.77
C ARG A 68 -8.68 4.90 -9.48
N ASN A 69 -8.46 4.01 -10.46
CA ASN A 69 -8.78 2.59 -10.32
C ASN A 69 -7.70 1.79 -9.56
N TYR A 70 -7.52 2.13 -8.28
CA TYR A 70 -6.51 1.52 -7.42
C TYR A 70 -7.03 1.23 -6.01
N GLU A 71 -6.31 0.36 -5.30
CA GLU A 71 -6.33 0.25 -3.84
C GLU A 71 -4.93 0.57 -3.27
N ILE A 72 -4.89 1.00 -2.01
CA ILE A 72 -3.64 1.17 -1.26
C ILE A 72 -3.61 0.13 -0.15
N ILE A 73 -2.51 -0.61 -0.05
CA ILE A 73 -2.24 -1.62 0.97
C ILE A 73 -1.04 -1.13 1.78
N LEU A 74 -1.32 -0.61 2.96
CA LEU A 74 -0.32 -0.08 3.88
C LEU A 74 0.06 -1.17 4.88
N ILE A 75 1.36 -1.49 4.97
CA ILE A 75 1.90 -2.45 5.94
C ILE A 75 2.72 -1.68 6.97
N ILE A 76 2.22 -1.58 8.19
CA ILE A 76 2.79 -0.76 9.26
C ILE A 76 3.50 -1.66 10.27
N GLY A 77 4.71 -1.32 10.70
CA GLY A 77 5.37 -1.96 11.84
C GLY A 77 6.05 -3.29 11.56
N ASP A 78 6.25 -3.65 10.29
CA ASP A 78 7.08 -4.80 9.92
C ASP A 78 8.51 -4.36 9.61
N SER A 79 9.46 -4.73 10.48
CA SER A 79 10.87 -4.38 10.34
C SER A 79 11.58 -5.08 9.16
N ARG A 80 10.94 -6.06 8.52
CA ARG A 80 11.48 -6.80 7.38
C ARG A 80 10.71 -6.39 6.13
N GLN A 81 11.22 -5.38 5.41
CA GLN A 81 10.56 -4.80 4.22
C GLN A 81 10.13 -5.87 3.19
N GLY A 82 10.99 -6.84 2.87
CA GLY A 82 10.64 -7.94 1.96
C GLY A 82 9.47 -8.81 2.46
N ARG A 83 9.33 -9.02 3.78
CA ARG A 83 8.12 -9.67 4.33
C ARG A 83 6.92 -8.76 4.18
N ALA A 84 7.04 -7.48 4.51
CA ALA A 84 5.95 -6.52 4.41
C ALA A 84 5.35 -6.51 3.00
N ILE A 85 6.21 -6.42 1.98
CA ILE A 85 5.83 -6.48 0.57
C ILE A 85 5.13 -7.80 0.23
N ASN A 86 5.72 -8.95 0.60
CA ASN A 86 5.11 -10.26 0.32
C ASN A 86 3.73 -10.43 0.96
N CYS A 87 3.52 -9.87 2.16
CA CYS A 87 2.23 -9.95 2.82
C CYS A 87 1.21 -8.99 2.21
N GLY A 88 1.65 -7.80 1.77
CA GLY A 88 0.82 -6.90 0.95
C GLY A 88 0.40 -7.57 -0.36
N ALA A 89 1.33 -8.24 -1.04
CA ALA A 89 1.04 -8.97 -2.29
C ALA A 89 0.05 -10.11 -2.08
N ALA A 90 0.10 -10.79 -0.93
CA ALA A 90 -0.83 -11.88 -0.60
C ALA A 90 -2.29 -11.44 -0.43
N VAL A 91 -2.54 -10.15 -0.16
CA VAL A 91 -3.89 -9.58 -0.01
C VAL A 91 -4.27 -8.64 -1.16
N ALA A 92 -3.36 -8.43 -2.11
CA ALA A 92 -3.60 -7.59 -3.27
C ALA A 92 -4.65 -8.22 -4.20
N SER A 93 -5.57 -7.39 -4.69
CA SER A 93 -6.64 -7.79 -5.60
C SER A 93 -6.51 -7.21 -7.01
N GLY A 94 -5.55 -6.30 -7.20
CA GLY A 94 -5.26 -5.66 -8.49
C GLY A 94 -4.58 -6.59 -9.48
N LYS A 95 -4.81 -6.32 -10.78
CA LYS A 95 -4.10 -6.98 -11.88
C LYS A 95 -2.61 -6.61 -11.91
N TYR A 96 -2.30 -5.36 -11.55
CA TYR A 96 -0.95 -4.85 -11.46
C TYR A 96 -0.61 -4.49 -10.01
N MET A 97 0.66 -4.68 -9.65
CA MET A 97 1.18 -4.37 -8.32
C MET A 97 2.25 -3.29 -8.46
N LEU A 98 2.08 -2.20 -7.71
CA LEU A 98 3.07 -1.15 -7.57
C LEU A 98 3.56 -1.15 -6.12
N ILE A 99 4.86 -0.94 -5.93
CA ILE A 99 5.48 -0.86 -4.60
C ILE A 99 6.09 0.53 -4.48
N PHE A 100 5.70 1.27 -3.44
CA PHE A 100 6.31 2.55 -3.10
C PHE A 100 6.88 2.47 -1.68
N ASP A 101 8.08 2.99 -1.49
CA ASP A 101 8.57 3.30 -0.15
C ASP A 101 7.76 4.46 0.44
N ASP A 102 7.66 4.53 1.78
CA ASP A 102 6.86 5.54 2.48
C ASP A 102 7.36 6.99 2.30
N ASP A 103 8.57 7.17 1.78
CA ASP A 103 9.21 8.44 1.42
C ASP A 103 9.28 8.71 -0.09
N THR A 104 8.59 7.90 -0.90
CA THR A 104 8.42 8.14 -2.34
C THR A 104 7.78 9.50 -2.59
N ARG A 105 8.25 10.21 -3.62
CA ARG A 105 7.64 11.46 -4.12
C ARG A 105 7.20 11.28 -5.56
N LEU A 106 5.93 11.53 -5.85
CA LEU A 106 5.39 11.45 -7.20
C LEU A 106 5.66 12.74 -7.97
N GLY A 107 6.22 12.62 -9.18
CA GLY A 107 6.66 13.77 -10.00
C GLY A 107 5.53 14.49 -10.76
N SER A 108 4.38 13.84 -10.94
CA SER A 108 3.23 14.38 -11.66
C SER A 108 1.92 13.73 -11.20
N ASN A 109 0.78 14.37 -11.51
CA ASN A 109 -0.55 13.85 -11.18
C ASN A 109 -1.01 12.73 -12.14
N ASP A 110 -0.26 12.43 -13.19
CA ASP A 110 -0.57 11.39 -14.19
C ASP A 110 0.42 10.21 -14.13
N LEU A 111 1.26 10.13 -13.09
CA LEU A 111 2.30 9.12 -12.97
C LEU A 111 1.72 7.70 -12.90
N LEU A 112 0.68 7.48 -12.09
CA LEU A 112 0.06 6.15 -12.01
C LEU A 112 -0.50 5.68 -13.35
N GLU A 113 -1.05 6.60 -14.15
CA GLU A 113 -1.56 6.29 -15.49
C GLU A 113 -0.43 5.85 -16.41
N LYS A 114 0.68 6.60 -16.43
CA LYS A 114 1.89 6.31 -17.20
C LYS A 114 2.62 5.02 -16.79
N MET A 115 2.42 4.55 -15.55
CA MET A 115 3.01 3.29 -15.08
C MET A 115 2.21 2.07 -15.54
N VAL A 116 0.93 2.25 -15.89
CA VAL A 116 0.00 1.17 -16.23
C VAL A 116 -0.23 1.07 -17.74
N PHE A 117 -0.16 2.19 -18.47
CA PHE A 117 -0.42 2.32 -19.90
C PHE A 117 0.76 2.99 -20.61
#